data_AF-A0A2E7W2I5-F1
#
_entry.id   AF-A0A2E7W2I5-F1
#
_cell.length_a   1.000
_cell.length_b   1.000
_cell.length_c   1.000
_cell.angle_alpha   90.00
_cell.angle_beta   90.00
_cell.angle_gamma   90.00
#
_symmetry.space_group_name_H-M   'P 1'
#
loop_
_entity.id
_entity.type
_entity.pdbx_description
1 polymer ?
#
loop_
_entity_poly.entity_id
_entity_poly.type
_entity_poly.pdbx_seq_one_letter_code
_entity_poly.pdbx_strand_id
1 'polypeptide(L)'
;MTDRPQVAIFDCATGESVVRDMTDEELVVHNDTLAKAEEENAARQAAEAQERADAATGRQKLLDLGLSEDEVTALVGPVPVEPVPAPAV
;
A
#
# COMPACT_ATOMS: atom_id res chain seq x y z
N MET A 1 -10.29 29.30 3.85
CA MET A 1 -11.43 28.52 3.34
C MET A 1 -11.06 27.06 3.55
N THR A 2 -11.80 26.34 4.37
CA THR A 2 -11.61 24.89 4.52
C THR A 2 -12.11 24.27 3.23
N ASP A 3 -11.19 23.92 2.34
CA ASP A 3 -11.51 23.35 1.04
C ASP A 3 -12.13 21.96 1.29
N ARG A 4 -13.42 21.80 1.00
CA ARG A 4 -14.10 20.51 1.16
C ARG A 4 -13.74 19.65 -0.06
N PRO A 5 -13.48 18.33 0.13
CA PRO A 5 -13.24 17.46 -1.01
C PRO A 5 -14.39 17.53 -2.01
N GLN A 6 -14.06 17.49 -3.29
CA GLN A 6 -15.02 17.63 -4.39
C GLN A 6 -15.38 16.28 -4.99
N VAL A 7 -16.60 16.17 -5.48
CA VAL A 7 -17.05 15.08 -6.33
C VAL A 7 -17.21 15.58 -7.76
N ALA A 8 -16.63 14.83 -8.70
CA ALA A 8 -16.80 15.04 -10.13
C ALA A 8 -17.74 13.97 -10.67
N ILE A 9 -18.86 14.41 -11.25
CA ILE A 9 -19.87 13.55 -11.88
C ILE A 9 -19.74 13.74 -13.37
N PHE A 10 -19.45 12.66 -14.10
CA PHE A 10 -19.38 12.65 -15.55
C PHE A 10 -20.55 11.86 -16.13
N ASP A 11 -21.39 12.52 -16.92
CA ASP A 11 -22.47 11.87 -17.65
C ASP A 11 -21.94 11.29 -18.96
N CYS A 12 -21.84 9.96 -19.02
CA CYS A 12 -21.32 9.25 -20.19
C CYS A 12 -22.24 9.34 -21.43
N ALA A 13 -23.51 9.71 -21.28
CA ALA A 13 -24.46 9.82 -22.38
C ALA A 13 -24.47 11.21 -23.02
N THR A 14 -24.31 12.27 -22.22
CA THR A 14 -24.32 13.66 -22.70
C THR A 14 -22.91 14.24 -22.87
N GLY A 15 -21.91 13.66 -22.20
CA GLY A 15 -20.53 14.17 -22.15
C GLY A 15 -20.36 15.36 -21.20
N GLU A 16 -21.37 15.70 -20.41
CA GLU A 16 -21.32 16.80 -19.45
C GLU A 16 -20.64 16.37 -18.14
N SER A 17 -19.93 17.31 -17.51
CA SER A 17 -19.28 17.11 -16.22
C SER A 17 -19.73 18.15 -15.20
N VAL A 18 -20.07 17.69 -14.00
CA VAL A 18 -20.39 18.57 -12.86
C VAL A 18 -19.37 18.32 -11.76
N VAL A 19 -18.69 19.37 -11.33
CA VAL A 19 -17.82 19.35 -10.14
C VAL A 19 -18.52 20.14 -9.05
N ARG A 20 -18.71 19.52 -7.89
CA ARG A 20 -19.30 20.17 -6.72
C ARG A 20 -18.61 19.70 -5.45
N ASP A 21 -18.76 20.49 -4.39
CA ASP A 21 -18.35 20.05 -3.07
C ASP A 21 -19.18 18.85 -2.60
N MET A 22 -18.57 17.96 -1.83
CA MET A 22 -19.27 16.87 -1.17
C MET A 22 -20.31 17.42 -0.19
N THR A 23 -21.48 16.76 -0.15
CA THR A 23 -22.46 17.03 0.91
C THR A 23 -21.96 16.49 2.25
N ASP A 24 -22.60 16.89 3.35
CA ASP A 24 -22.18 16.43 4.68
C ASP A 24 -22.31 14.90 4.82
N GLU A 25 -23.32 14.28 4.20
CA GLU A 25 -23.51 12.83 4.18
C GLU A 25 -22.39 12.11 3.40
N GLU A 26 -22.01 12.64 2.23
CA GLU A 26 -20.94 12.08 1.42
C GLU A 26 -19.58 12.19 2.12
N LEU A 27 -19.36 13.29 2.84
CA LEU A 27 -18.14 13.53 3.59
C LEU A 27 -17.97 12.51 4.73
N VAL A 28 -19.06 12.11 5.40
CA VAL A 28 -19.01 11.04 6.41
C VAL A 28 -18.55 9.73 5.78
N VAL A 29 -19.16 9.33 4.65
CA VAL A 29 -18.79 8.09 3.94
C VAL A 29 -17.36 8.16 3.43
N HIS A 30 -16.93 9.30 2.90
CA HIS A 30 -15.57 9.53 2.42
C HIS A 30 -14.54 9.35 3.55
N ASN A 31 -14.77 9.99 4.70
CA ASN A 31 -13.88 9.88 5.85
C ASN A 31 -13.82 8.46 6.42
N ASP A 32 -14.96 7.77 6.52
CA ASP A 32 -15.01 6.37 6.96
C ASP A 32 -14.23 5.45 6.00
N THR A 33 -14.29 5.74 4.71
CA THR A 33 -13.56 4.99 3.68
C THR A 33 -12.06 5.26 3.77
N LEU A 34 -11.66 6.51 3.96
CA LEU A 34 -10.26 6.88 4.17
C LEU A 34 -9.68 6.21 5.42
N ALA A 35 -10.40 6.26 6.55
CA ALA A 35 -9.94 5.64 7.79
C ALA A 35 -9.70 4.13 7.62
N LYS A 36 -10.61 3.42 6.93
CA LYS A 36 -10.44 1.98 6.62
C LYS A 36 -9.27 1.73 5.67
N ALA A 37 -9.10 2.57 4.65
CA ALA A 37 -8.00 2.44 3.70
C ALA A 37 -6.64 2.70 4.38
N GLU A 38 -6.56 3.65 5.31
CA GLU A 38 -5.37 3.91 6.12
C GLU A 38 -5.03 2.73 7.02
N GLU A 39 -6.02 2.14 7.70
CA GLU A 39 -5.83 0.95 8.54
C GLU A 39 -5.34 -0.24 7.73
N GLU A 40 -5.97 -0.53 6.58
CA GLU A 40 -5.55 -1.62 5.69
C GLU A 40 -4.15 -1.39 5.12
N ASN A 41 -3.84 -0.17 4.68
CA ASN A 41 -2.52 0.18 4.17
C ASN A 41 -1.45 0.06 5.26
N ALA A 42 -1.73 0.47 6.49
CA ALA A 42 -0.80 0.34 7.61
C ALA A 42 -0.57 -1.14 7.95
N ALA A 43 -1.63 -1.95 8.00
CA ALA A 43 -1.52 -3.39 8.26
C ALA A 43 -0.73 -4.11 7.16
N ARG A 44 -0.98 -3.78 5.89
CA ARG A 44 -0.23 -4.35 4.74
C ARG A 44 1.24 -3.97 4.81
N GLN A 45 1.56 -2.69 5.03
CA GLN A 45 2.94 -2.24 5.16
C GLN A 45 3.67 -2.90 6.33
N ALA A 46 3.00 -3.09 7.46
CA ALA A 46 3.57 -3.80 8.61
C ALA A 46 3.84 -5.28 8.30
N ALA A 47 2.92 -5.97 7.63
CA ALA A 47 3.09 -7.37 7.21
C ALA A 47 4.26 -7.51 6.21
N GLU A 48 4.33 -6.64 5.20
CA GLU A 48 5.41 -6.63 4.21
C GLU A 48 6.76 -6.28 4.84
N ALA A 49 6.80 -5.38 5.84
CA ALA A 49 8.01 -5.08 6.59
C ALA A 49 8.46 -6.28 7.44
N GLN A 50 7.53 -6.95 8.11
CA GLN A 50 7.80 -8.14 8.92
C GLN A 50 8.30 -9.31 8.06
N GLU A 51 7.64 -9.59 6.94
CA GLU A 51 8.08 -10.65 6.01
C GLU A 51 9.51 -10.42 5.51
N ARG A 52 9.85 -9.17 5.17
CA ARG A 52 11.22 -8.80 4.77
C ARG A 52 12.24 -8.98 5.90
N ALA A 53 11.89 -8.55 7.11
CA ALA A 53 12.75 -8.71 8.28
C ALA A 53 12.99 -10.20 8.59
N ASP A 54 11.95 -11.03 8.48
CA ASP A 54 12.02 -12.47 8.68
C ASP A 54 12.81 -13.17 7.57
N ALA A 55 12.63 -12.77 6.31
CA ALA A 55 13.40 -13.30 5.18
C ALA A 55 14.89 -12.94 5.30
N ALA A 56 15.22 -11.70 5.65
CA ALA A 56 16.60 -11.26 5.86
C ALA A 56 17.25 -12.00 7.04
N THR A 57 16.53 -12.10 8.16
CA THR A 57 16.99 -12.83 9.36
C THR A 57 17.16 -14.32 9.09
N GLY A 58 16.22 -14.94 8.37
CA GLY A 58 16.27 -16.35 7.99
C GLY A 58 17.47 -16.66 7.11
N ARG A 59 17.72 -15.82 6.09
CA ARG A 59 18.92 -15.93 5.25
C ARG A 59 20.20 -15.80 6.05
N GLN A 60 20.30 -14.80 6.92
CA GLN A 60 21.49 -14.62 7.75
C GLN A 60 21.76 -15.84 8.61
N LYS A 61 20.71 -16.42 9.24
CA LYS A 61 20.84 -17.67 10.01
C LYS A 61 21.33 -18.84 9.16
N LEU A 62 20.93 -18.94 7.90
CA LEU A 62 21.41 -19.99 6.99
C LEU A 62 22.89 -19.80 6.62
N LEU A 63 23.31 -18.56 6.37
CA LEU A 63 24.72 -18.22 6.16
C LEU A 63 25.56 -18.53 7.42
N ASP A 64 25.04 -18.20 8.60
CA ASP A 64 25.70 -18.47 9.89
C ASP A 64 25.83 -19.99 10.17
N LEU A 65 24.93 -20.81 9.62
CA LEU A 65 25.02 -22.28 9.64
C LEU A 65 26.04 -22.85 8.64
N GLY A 66 26.66 -21.99 7.83
CA GLY A 66 27.76 -22.34 6.92
C GLY A 66 27.33 -22.61 5.47
N LEU A 67 26.09 -22.28 5.08
CA LEU A 67 25.69 -22.34 3.67
C LEU A 67 26.30 -21.17 2.91
N SER A 68 26.65 -21.39 1.65
CA SER A 68 27.04 -20.33 0.72
C SER A 68 25.83 -19.50 0.26
N GLU A 69 26.06 -18.27 -0.21
CA GLU A 69 25.01 -17.41 -0.76
C GLU A 69 24.26 -18.06 -1.93
N ASP A 70 24.95 -18.84 -2.77
CA ASP A 70 24.35 -19.58 -3.88
C ASP A 70 23.39 -20.68 -3.39
N GLU A 71 23.77 -21.40 -2.34
CA GLU A 71 22.93 -22.46 -1.74
C GLU A 71 21.71 -21.87 -1.03
N VAL A 72 21.91 -20.78 -0.28
CA VAL A 72 20.79 -20.05 0.33
C VAL A 72 19.85 -19.53 -0.76
N THR A 73 20.40 -19.01 -1.86
CA THR A 73 19.60 -18.52 -2.98
C THR A 73 18.84 -19.63 -3.70
N ALA A 74 19.45 -20.80 -3.88
CA ALA A 74 18.78 -21.96 -4.43
C ALA A 74 17.63 -22.46 -3.53
N LEU A 75 17.76 -22.33 -2.20
CA LEU A 75 16.78 -22.83 -1.24
C LEU A 75 15.60 -21.88 -1.01
N VAL A 76 15.86 -20.58 -0.90
CA VAL A 76 14.86 -19.58 -0.51
C VAL A 76 14.67 -18.45 -1.54
N GLY A 77 15.22 -18.60 -2.74
CA GLY A 77 15.08 -17.64 -3.86
C GLY A 77 16.10 -16.51 -3.84
N PRO A 78 15.91 -15.41 -4.59
CA PRO A 78 16.75 -14.22 -4.48
C PRO A 78 16.43 -13.38 -3.23
N VAL A 79 17.34 -12.46 -2.86
CA VAL A 79 17.09 -11.49 -1.78
C VAL A 79 15.86 -10.66 -2.12
N PRO A 80 14.87 -10.51 -1.21
CA PRO A 80 13.70 -9.69 -1.48
C PRO A 80 14.12 -8.24 -1.74
N VAL A 81 13.76 -7.73 -2.92
CA VAL A 81 13.99 -6.34 -3.33
C VAL A 81 12.99 -5.42 -2.62
N GLU A 82 13.42 -4.22 -2.25
CA GLU A 82 12.52 -3.23 -1.65
C GLU A 82 11.39 -2.86 -2.61
N PRO A 83 10.13 -2.78 -2.15
CA PRO A 83 9.05 -2.28 -2.97
C PRO A 83 9.31 -0.80 -3.28
N VAL A 84 9.17 -0.42 -4.55
CA VAL A 84 9.16 0.99 -4.95
C VAL A 84 7.98 1.64 -4.22
N PRO A 85 8.19 2.73 -3.45
CA PRO A 85 7.09 3.40 -2.78
C PRO A 85 6.05 3.78 -3.82
N ALA A 86 4.78 3.46 -3.54
CA ALA A 86 3.67 3.87 -4.39
C ALA A 86 3.76 5.39 -4.60
N PRO A 87 3.55 5.89 -5.84
CA PRO A 87 3.57 7.33 -6.06
C PRO A 87 2.58 7.98 -5.10
N ALA A 88 3.04 8.98 -4.35
CA ALA A 88 2.17 9.79 -3.52
C ALA A 88 1.08 10.39 -4.45
N VAL A 89 -0.17 10.02 -4.20
CA VAL A 89 -1.34 10.56 -4.91
C VAL A 89 -1.70 11.91 -4.31
#